data_AF-A0A5E4J4Z3-F1
#
_entry.id   AF-A0A5E4J4Z3-F1
#
_cell.length_a   1.000
_cell.length_b   1.000
_cell.length_c   1.000
_cell.angle_alpha   90.00
_cell.angle_beta   90.00
_cell.angle_gamma   90.00
#
_symmetry.space_group_name_H-M   'P 1'
#
loop_
_entity.id
_entity.type
_entity.pdbx_description
1 polymer ?
#
loop_
_entity_poly.entity_id
_entity_poly.type
_entity_poly.pdbx_seq_one_letter_code
_entity_poly.pdbx_strand_id
1 'polypeptide(L)'
;MILNIPISSTPLLVAAALIDLGLIVYVISAKLGVLAIGAGSVIMGVVVLLELPRDFLLQGTVLFGITVVVGAWMMYIGIKSSS
;
A
#
# COMPACT_ATOMS: atom_id res chain seq x y z
N MET A 1 -16.86 -16.74 9.41
CA MET A 1 -15.46 -16.67 9.86
C MET A 1 -15.10 -15.18 9.90
N ILE A 2 -14.93 -14.61 11.09
CA ILE A 2 -14.56 -13.19 11.24
C ILE A 2 -13.07 -13.14 10.98
N LEU A 3 -12.64 -12.54 9.87
CA LEU A 3 -11.24 -12.15 9.67
C LEU A 3 -10.92 -11.09 10.73
N ASN A 4 -10.40 -11.52 11.88
CA ASN A 4 -9.86 -10.63 12.91
C ASN A 4 -8.42 -10.27 12.53
N ILE A 5 -8.25 -9.69 11.35
CA ILE A 5 -7.05 -8.90 11.05
C ILE A 5 -7.26 -7.62 11.86
N PRO A 6 -6.33 -7.21 12.73
CA PRO A 6 -6.46 -5.95 13.45
C PRO A 6 -6.42 -4.80 12.44
N ILE A 7 -7.59 -4.39 11.95
CA ILE A 7 -7.79 -3.27 11.01
C ILE A 7 -7.24 -1.95 11.60
N SER A 8 -7.00 -1.92 12.91
CA SER A 8 -6.47 -0.79 13.67
C SER A 8 -5.04 -1.04 14.18
N SER A 9 -4.11 -1.50 13.32
CA SER A 9 -2.69 -1.39 13.63
C SER A 9 -2.18 0.01 13.24
N THR A 10 -1.38 0.63 14.10
CA THR A 10 -0.77 1.95 13.86
C THR A 10 -0.12 2.09 12.46
N PRO A 11 0.56 1.06 11.92
CA PRO A 11 1.11 1.08 10.56
C PRO A 11 0.04 1.15 9.46
N LEU A 12 -1.09 0.45 9.62
CA LEU A 12 -2.20 0.49 8.66
C LEU A 12 -2.87 1.86 8.62
N LEU A 13 -3.00 2.53 9.76
CA LEU A 13 -3.48 3.92 9.85
C LEU A 13 -2.56 4.90 9.10
N VAL A 14 -1.24 4.75 9.26
CA VAL A 14 -0.26 5.56 8.53
C VAL A 14 -0.35 5.29 7.03
N ALA A 15 -0.47 4.02 6.63
CA ALA A 15 -0.64 3.65 5.23
C ALA A 15 -1.91 4.27 4.63
N ALA A 16 -3.04 4.18 5.34
CA ALA A 16 -4.31 4.77 4.91
C ALA A 16 -4.22 6.30 4.79
N ALA A 17 -3.60 6.97 5.76
CA ALA A 17 -3.37 8.41 5.71
C ALA A 17 -2.46 8.82 4.53
N LEU A 18 -1.44 8.02 4.21
CA LEU A 18 -0.57 8.25 3.04
C LEU A 18 -1.34 8.11 1.73
N ILE A 19 -2.21 7.12 1.61
CA ILE A 19 -3.02 6.90 0.43
C ILE A 19 -4.03 8.04 0.25
N ASP A 20 -4.72 8.44 1.32
CA ASP A 20 -5.69 9.54 1.30
C ASP A 20 -5.02 10.88 0.95
N LEU A 21 -3.90 11.19 1.63
CA LEU A 21 -3.11 12.38 1.33
C LEU A 21 -2.58 12.33 -0.11
N GLY A 22 -2.12 11.17 -0.56
CA GLY A 22 -1.69 10.96 -1.94
C GLY A 22 -2.79 11.19 -2.97
N LEU A 23 -4.04 10.78 -2.68
CA LEU A 23 -5.21 11.06 -3.51
C LEU A 23 -5.52 12.56 -3.58
N ILE A 24 -5.47 13.26 -2.45
CA ILE A 24 -5.68 14.71 -2.40
C ILE A 24 -4.59 15.43 -3.19
N VAL A 25 -3.33 15.05 -2.99
CA VAL A 25 -2.18 15.66 -3.67
C VAL A 25 -2.16 15.32 -5.16
N TYR A 26 -2.71 14.17 -5.58
CA TYR A 26 -2.78 13.78 -6.98
C TYR A 26 -3.48 14.82 -7.86
N VAL A 27 -4.48 15.53 -7.31
CA VAL A 27 -5.21 16.61 -8.02
C VAL A 27 -4.29 17.78 -8.37
N ILE A 28 -3.30 18.08 -7.53
CA ILE A 28 -2.38 19.21 -7.71
C ILE A 28 -1.11 18.74 -8.45
N SER A 29 -0.62 17.56 -8.12
CA SER A 29 0.57 16.95 -8.70
C SER A 29 0.40 15.44 -8.78
N ALA A 30 0.13 14.96 -9.99
CA ALA A 30 0.03 13.53 -10.26
C ALA A 30 1.28 12.77 -9.82
N LYS A 31 2.45 13.40 -9.92
CA LYS A 31 3.75 12.84 -9.50
C LYS A 31 3.79 12.54 -8.00
N LEU A 32 3.55 13.55 -7.16
CA LEU A 32 3.63 13.42 -5.70
C LEU A 32 2.48 12.55 -5.17
N GLY A 33 1.29 12.64 -5.79
CA GLY A 33 0.16 11.80 -5.42
C GLY A 33 0.43 10.31 -5.67
N VAL A 34 0.93 9.95 -6.85
CA VAL A 34 1.27 8.55 -7.18
C VAL A 34 2.38 8.01 -6.27
N LEU A 35 3.36 8.84 -5.90
CA LEU A 35 4.40 8.46 -4.94
C LEU A 35 3.84 8.15 -3.55
N ALA A 36 2.97 9.01 -3.02
CA ALA A 36 2.37 8.84 -1.71
C ALA A 36 1.39 7.64 -1.66
N ILE A 37 0.57 7.46 -2.71
CA ILE A 37 -0.32 6.30 -2.86
C ILE A 37 0.51 5.02 -2.96
N GLY A 38 1.56 5.01 -3.78
CA GLY A 38 2.45 3.86 -3.93
C GLY A 38 3.13 3.47 -2.61
N ALA A 39 3.64 4.46 -1.86
CA ALA A 39 4.25 4.23 -0.55
C ALA A 39 3.25 3.65 0.46
N GLY A 40 2.03 4.20 0.54
CA GLY A 40 0.99 3.64 1.40
C GLY A 40 0.56 2.23 0.99
N SER A 41 0.47 1.94 -0.31
CA SER A 41 0.17 0.59 -0.82
C SER A 41 1.25 -0.43 -0.44
N VAL A 42 2.53 -0.04 -0.50
CA VAL A 42 3.64 -0.90 -0.08
C VAL A 42 3.57 -1.18 1.42
N ILE A 43 3.39 -0.14 2.26
CA ILE A 43 3.33 -0.29 3.72
C ILE A 43 2.16 -1.20 4.10
N MET A 44 0.97 -0.95 3.54
CA MET A 44 -0.21 -1.79 3.78
C MET A 44 0.06 -3.25 3.36
N GLY A 45 0.56 -3.47 2.15
CA GLY A 45 0.83 -4.83 1.65
C GLY A 45 1.83 -5.59 2.53
N VAL A 46 2.92 -4.94 2.95
CA VAL A 46 3.93 -5.56 3.84
C VAL A 46 3.35 -5.87 5.21
N VAL A 47 2.62 -4.94 5.83
CA VAL A 47 2.03 -5.14 7.17
C VAL A 47 1.05 -6.31 7.14
N VAL A 48 0.19 -6.37 6.11
CA VAL A 48 -0.77 -7.46 5.97
C VAL A 48 -0.08 -8.81 5.75
N LEU A 49 1.00 -8.86 4.96
CA LEU A 49 1.79 -10.09 4.77
C LEU A 49 2.40 -10.61 6.08
N LEU A 50 2.80 -9.72 6.99
CA LEU A 50 3.38 -10.10 8.29
C LEU A 50 2.34 -10.60 9.29
N GLU A 51 1.10 -10.12 9.20
CA GLU A 51 0.00 -10.46 10.12
C GLU A 51 -0.92 -11.56 9.59
N LEU A 52 -0.55 -12.20 8.48
CA LEU A 52 -1.45 -13.13 7.78
C LEU A 52 -1.63 -14.46 8.53
N PRO A 53 -2.87 -14.91 8.82
CA PRO A 53 -3.12 -16.21 9.42
C PRO A 53 -2.72 -17.36 8.49
N ARG A 54 -2.20 -18.46 9.04
CA ARG A 54 -1.68 -19.61 8.27
C ARG A 54 -2.68 -20.20 7.27
N ASP A 55 -3.97 -20.16 7.59
CA ASP A 55 -5.02 -20.70 6.73
C ASP A 55 -5.19 -19.91 5.42
N PHE A 56 -4.75 -18.64 5.39
CA PHE A 56 -4.86 -17.75 4.23
C PHE A 56 -3.51 -17.39 3.61
N LEU A 57 -2.41 -17.99 4.08
CA LEU A 57 -1.03 -17.64 3.73
C LEU A 57 -0.79 -17.62 2.22
N LEU A 58 -1.22 -18.66 1.50
CA LEU A 58 -0.97 -18.74 0.05
C LEU A 58 -1.74 -17.66 -0.72
N GLN A 59 -3.03 -17.49 -0.43
CA GLN A 59 -3.92 -16.60 -1.18
C GLN A 59 -3.62 -15.12 -0.87
N GLY A 60 -3.40 -14.78 0.40
CA GLY A 60 -3.00 -13.42 0.77
C GLY A 60 -1.56 -13.09 0.37
N THR A 61 -0.63 -14.05 0.34
CA THR A 61 0.73 -13.77 -0.16
C THR A 61 0.72 -13.35 -1.62
N VAL A 62 -0.07 -14.02 -2.46
CA VAL A 62 -0.18 -13.65 -3.86
C VAL A 62 -0.86 -12.28 -4.02
N LEU A 63 -1.99 -12.07 -3.35
CA LEU A 63 -2.75 -10.82 -3.45
C LEU A 63 -1.96 -9.61 -2.93
N PHE A 64 -1.46 -9.69 -1.70
CA PHE A 64 -0.71 -8.59 -1.07
C PHE A 64 0.72 -8.48 -1.60
N GLY A 65 1.32 -9.57 -2.09
CA GLY A 65 2.59 -9.51 -2.81
C GLY A 65 2.48 -8.68 -4.08
N ILE A 66 1.41 -8.87 -4.86
CA ILE A 66 1.15 -8.06 -6.06
C ILE A 66 0.92 -6.59 -5.68
N THR A 67 0.19 -6.28 -4.60
CA THR A 67 -0.03 -4.88 -4.19
C THR A 67 1.26 -4.18 -3.78
N VAL A 68 2.21 -4.89 -3.17
CA VAL A 68 3.55 -4.36 -2.87
C VAL A 68 4.31 -4.08 -4.18
N VAL A 69 4.32 -5.02 -5.12
CA VAL A 69 5.02 -4.84 -6.41
C VAL A 69 4.43 -3.67 -7.20
N VAL A 70 3.10 -3.57 -7.27
CA VAL A 70 2.40 -2.47 -7.94
C VAL A 70 2.67 -1.14 -7.23
N GLY A 71 2.63 -1.10 -5.90
CA GLY A 71 2.97 0.10 -5.13
C GLY A 71 4.40 0.58 -5.37
N ALA A 72 5.36 -0.34 -5.38
CA ALA A 72 6.75 -0.04 -5.70
C ALA A 72 6.93 0.44 -7.16
N TRP A 73 6.19 -0.14 -8.10
CA TRP A 73 6.17 0.29 -9.49
C TRP A 73 5.61 1.71 -9.66
N MET A 74 4.52 2.04 -8.96
CA MET A 74 3.96 3.39 -8.93
C MET A 74 4.98 4.41 -8.42
N MET A 75 5.71 4.08 -7.34
CA MET A 75 6.79 4.93 -6.85
C MET A 75 7.91 5.08 -7.89
N TYR A 76 8.32 4.00 -8.55
CA TYR A 76 9.34 4.03 -9.60
C TYR A 76 8.94 4.94 -10.77
N ILE A 77 7.70 4.85 -11.26
CA ILE A 77 7.19 5.76 -12.30
C ILE A 77 7.16 7.21 -11.81
N GLY A 78 6.70 7.44 -10.58
CA GLY A 78 6.66 8.79 -9.99
C GLY A 78 8.04 9.45 -9.90
N ILE A 79 9.10 8.66 -9.66
CA ILE A 79 10.49 9.16 -9.69
C ILE A 79 10.95 9.37 -11.13
N LYS A 80 10.72 8.39 -12.01
CA LYS A 80 11.22 8.40 -13.40
C LYS A 80 10.56 9.46 -14.27
N SER A 81 9.30 9.80 -14.02
CA SER A 81 8.56 10.86 -14.72
C SER A 81 9.16 12.27 -14.52
N SER A 82 10.25 12.40 -13.76
CA SER A 82 10.97 13.65 -13.51
C SER A 82 12.18 13.89 -14.42
N SER A 83 12.50 12.95 -15.32
CA SER A 83 13.55 13.09 -16.36
C SER A 83 12.92 13.20 -17.74
#